data_AF-A0A2Z6UKL4-F1
#
_entry.id   AF-A0A2Z6UKL4-F1
#
_cell.length_a   1.000
_cell.length_b   1.000
_cell.length_c   1.000
_cell.angle_alpha   90.00
_cell.angle_beta   90.00
_cell.angle_gamma   90.00
#
_symmetry.space_group_name_H-M   'P 1'
#
loop_
_entity.id
_entity.type
_entity.pdbx_description
1 polymer ?
#
loop_
_entity_poly.entity_id
_entity_poly.type
_entity_poly.pdbx_seq_one_letter_code
_entity_poly.pdbx_strand_id
1 'polypeptide(L)' 'MDTGKLIAILEKGTQKELRKTLTGCGKEVLEEIKEVSIALWLSYKNLVKELMPSAEVVADRFHVMKQINQELDEQRSAEK' A
#
# COMPACT_ATOMS: atom_id res chain seq x y z
N MET A 1 16.07 9.98 -8.78
CA MET A 1 15.37 10.96 -7.94
C MET A 1 14.57 10.16 -6.94
N ASP A 2 14.97 10.18 -5.68
CA ASP A 2 14.28 9.49 -4.60
C ASP A 2 14.11 10.51 -3.47
N THR A 3 13.17 11.44 -3.67
CA THR A 3 13.00 12.60 -2.78
C THR A 3 12.20 12.26 -1.52
N GLY A 4 11.67 11.04 -1.39
CA GLY A 4 10.89 10.61 -0.23
C GLY A 4 9.72 11.54 0.12
N LYS A 5 9.19 12.28 -0.86
CA LYS A 5 8.27 13.39 -0.61
C LYS A 5 6.91 12.84 -0.19
N LEU A 6 6.48 13.23 1.01
CA LEU A 6 5.14 12.96 1.50
C LEU A 6 4.10 13.63 0.59
N ILE A 7 3.20 12.84 0.00
CA ILE A 7 2.15 13.32 -0.90
C ILE A 7 0.89 13.71 -0.12
N ALA A 8 0.50 12.92 0.88
CA ALA A 8 -0.68 13.17 1.70
C ALA A 8 -0.64 12.43 3.03
N ILE A 9 -1.27 13.02 4.05
CA ILE A 9 -1.71 12.34 5.27
C ILE A 9 -3.23 12.41 5.28
N LEU A 10 -3.88 11.25 5.35
CA LEU A 10 -5.34 11.16 5.36
C LEU A 10 -5.81 10.83 6.78
N GLU A 11 -6.83 11.54 7.24
CA GLU A 11 -7.45 11.27 8.55
C GLU A 11 -8.14 9.89 8.54
N LYS A 12 -8.72 9.48 7.40
CA LYS A 12 -9.38 8.18 7.25
C LYS A 12 -8.80 7.40 6.07
N GLY A 13 -8.41 6.16 6.32
CA GLY A 13 -7.92 5.24 5.29
C GLY A 13 -9.04 4.65 4.41
N THR A 14 -10.08 5.40 4.06
CA THR A 14 -11.18 4.86 3.22
C THR A 14 -10.79 4.82 1.74
N GLN A 15 -11.35 3.87 0.99
CA GLN A 15 -11.12 3.77 -0.46
C GLN A 15 -11.52 5.06 -1.20
N LYS A 16 -12.57 5.76 -0.73
CA LYS A 16 -13.05 7.02 -1.30
C LYS A 16 -12.04 8.15 -1.14
N GLU A 17 -11.45 8.29 0.04
CA GLU A 17 -10.44 9.32 0.31
C GLU A 17 -9.15 9.03 -0.46
N LEU A 18 -8.70 7.76 -0.47
CA LEU A 18 -7.54 7.35 -1.26
C LEU A 18 -7.73 7.63 -2.75
N ARG A 19 -8.89 7.29 -3.32
CA ARG A 19 -9.20 7.57 -4.72
C ARG A 19 -9.07 9.05 -5.02
N LYS A 20 -9.73 9.90 -4.23
CA LYS A 20 -9.71 11.35 -4.42
C LYS A 20 -8.28 11.89 -4.41
N THR A 21 -7.48 11.46 -3.44
CA THR A 21 -6.08 11.88 -3.28
C THR A 21 -5.21 11.43 -4.46
N LEU A 22 -5.31 10.16 -4.86
CA LEU A 22 -4.51 9.61 -5.95
C LEU A 22 -4.90 10.23 -7.31
N THR A 23 -6.19 10.38 -7.59
CA THR A 23 -6.64 11.07 -8.81
C THR A 23 -6.19 12.54 -8.84
N GLY A 24 -6.04 13.19 -7.67
CA GLY A 24 -5.48 14.53 -7.55
C GLY A 24 -4.00 14.65 -7.95
N CYS A 25 -3.26 13.54 -8.05
CA CYS A 25 -1.87 13.53 -8.52
C CYS A 25 -1.76 13.71 -10.04
N GLY A 26 -2.88 13.60 -10.77
CA GLY A 26 -2.92 13.75 -12.23
C GLY A 26 -2.77 12.41 -12.96
N LYS A 27 -3.53 12.24 -14.04
CA LYS A 27 -3.60 10.99 -14.79
C LYS A 27 -2.24 10.59 -15.38
N GLU A 28 -1.51 11.54 -15.94
CA GLU A 28 -0.18 11.30 -16.54
C GLU A 28 0.79 10.70 -15.52
N VAL A 29 0.82 11.24 -14.30
CA VAL A 29 1.65 10.72 -13.21
C VAL A 29 1.23 9.29 -12.87
N LEU A 30 -0.07 9.01 -12.77
CA LEU A 30 -0.58 7.68 -12.42
C LEU A 30 -0.25 6.62 -13.49
N GLU A 31 -0.22 7.00 -14.77
CA GLU A 31 0.11 6.11 -15.89
C GLU A 31 1.61 5.76 -15.94
N GLU A 32 2.48 6.62 -15.42
CA GLU A 32 3.93 6.40 -15.36
C GLU A 32 4.37 5.54 -14.17
N ILE A 33 3.48 5.29 -13.19
CA ILE A 33 3.79 4.46 -12.03
C ILE A 33 4.00 3.01 -12.48
N LYS A 34 5.18 2.48 -12.16
CA LYS A 34 5.56 1.09 -12.48
C LYS A 34 5.25 0.10 -11.36
N GLU A 35 5.28 0.56 -10.12
CA GLU A 35 5.14 -0.30 -8.95
C GLU A 35 4.48 0.46 -7.81
N VAL A 36 3.60 -0.22 -7.09
CA VAL A 36 2.97 0.29 -5.86
C VAL A 36 3.08 -0.74 -4.76
N SER A 37 3.85 -0.40 -3.74
CA SER A 37 3.90 -1.15 -2.48
C SER A 37 2.72 -0.78 -1.59
N ILE A 38 1.91 -1.78 -1.21
CA ILE A 38 0.73 -1.57 -0.36
C ILE A 38 0.78 -2.44 0.89
N ALA A 39 0.18 -1.94 1.98
CA ALA A 39 -0.30 -2.81 3.05
C ALA A 39 -1.28 -3.82 2.43
N LEU A 40 -1.25 -5.08 2.88
CA LEU A 40 -1.98 -6.26 2.34
C LEU A 40 -3.53 -6.13 2.41
N TRP A 41 -4.08 -5.02 1.92
CA TRP A 41 -5.46 -4.61 2.01
C TRP A 41 -6.11 -4.64 0.63
N LEU A 42 -7.10 -5.53 0.48
CA LEU A 42 -7.70 -5.86 -0.81
C LEU A 42 -8.39 -4.65 -1.48
N SER A 43 -9.08 -3.80 -0.72
CA SER A 43 -9.75 -2.62 -1.29
C SER A 43 -8.77 -1.63 -1.90
N TYR A 44 -7.57 -1.50 -1.33
CA TYR A 44 -6.54 -0.64 -1.89
C TYR A 44 -5.89 -1.27 -3.12
N LYS A 45 -5.61 -2.58 -3.09
CA LYS A 45 -5.16 -3.34 -4.28
C LYS A 45 -6.08 -3.13 -5.47
N ASN A 46 -7.39 -3.25 -5.26
CA ASN A 46 -8.39 -3.09 -6.33
C ASN A 46 -8.39 -1.66 -6.87
N LEU A 47 -8.26 -0.66 -5.98
CA LEU A 47 -8.17 0.75 -6.38
C LEU A 47 -6.92 1.04 -7.22
N VAL A 48 -5.75 0.50 -6.82
CA VAL A 48 -4.51 0.68 -7.58
C VAL A 48 -4.63 0.07 -8.97
N LYS A 49 -5.17 -1.15 -9.09
CA LYS A 49 -5.40 -1.78 -10.40
C LYS A 49 -6.32 -0.98 -11.32
N GLU A 50 -7.27 -0.24 -10.75
CA GLU A 50 -8.18 0.60 -11.51
C GLU A 50 -7.52 1.92 -11.95
N LEU A 51 -6.78 2.58 -11.04
CA LEU A 51 -6.19 3.89 -11.29
C LEU A 51 -4.83 3.86 -12.00
N MET A 52 -4.09 2.76 -11.82
CA MET A 52 -2.71 2.57 -12.28
C MET A 52 -2.58 1.16 -12.89
N PRO A 53 -3.28 0.86 -14.01
CA PRO A 53 -3.35 -0.49 -14.55
C PRO A 53 -2.00 -1.05 -15.03
N SER A 54 -1.05 -0.17 -15.34
CA SER A 54 0.32 -0.53 -15.74
C SER A 54 1.24 -0.86 -14.55
N ALA A 55 0.81 -0.55 -13.32
CA ALA A 55 1.65 -0.72 -12.13
C ALA A 55 1.57 -2.14 -11.57
N GLU A 56 2.72 -2.69 -11.19
CA GLU A 56 2.79 -3.90 -10.40
C GLU A 56 2.42 -3.60 -8.94
N VAL A 57 1.50 -4.40 -8.37
CA VAL A 57 1.12 -4.26 -6.96
C VAL A 57 1.94 -5.23 -6.13
N VAL A 58 2.83 -4.69 -5.30
CA VAL A 58 3.70 -5.49 -4.42
C VAL A 58 3.28 -5.36 -2.95
N ALA A 59 3.62 -6.38 -2.17
CA ALA A 59 3.38 -6.37 -0.73
C ALA A 59 4.42 -5.50 -0.01
N ASP A 60 3.95 -4.64 0.89
CA ASP A 60 4.81 -3.85 1.74
C ASP A 60 5.60 -4.74 2.71
N ARG A 61 6.93 -4.66 2.63
CA ARG A 61 7.86 -5.49 3.42
C ARG A 61 7.67 -5.33 4.92
N PHE A 62 7.36 -4.12 5.40
CA PHE A 62 7.19 -3.88 6.84
C PHE A 62 5.98 -4.66 7.37
N HIS A 63 4.87 -4.66 6.63
CA HIS A 63 3.67 -5.40 7.00
C HIS A 63 3.88 -6.91 6.94
N VAL A 64 4.58 -7.40 5.90
CA VAL A 64 4.93 -8.82 5.77
C VAL A 64 5.79 -9.28 6.95
N MET A 65 6.88 -8.55 7.24
CA MET A 65 7.77 -8.90 8.35
C MET A 65 7.07 -8.84 9.70
N LYS A 66 6.17 -7.86 9.89
CA LYS A 66 5.37 -7.76 11.11
C LYS A 66 4.51 -9.00 11.33
N GLN A 67 3.79 -9.46 10.30
CA GLN A 67 2.94 -10.66 10.39
C GLN A 67 3.76 -11.92 10.69
N ILE A 68 4.90 -12.09 10.02
CA ILE A 68 5.79 -13.24 10.25
C ILE A 68 6.29 -13.26 11.70
N ASN A 69 6.76 -12.12 12.21
CA ASN A 69 7.27 -12.04 13.58
C ASN A 69 6.16 -12.29 14.61
N GLN A 70 4.95 -11.79 14.37
CA GLN A 70 3.80 -12.04 15.26
C GLN A 70 3.49 -13.53 15.37
N GLU A 71 3.40 -14.23 14.24
CA GLU A 71 3.15 -15.68 14.23
C GLU A 71 4.27 -16.44 14.95
N LEU A 72 5.54 -16.10 14.68
CA LEU A 72 6.68 -16.72 15.35
C LEU A 72 6.65 -16.53 16.87
N ASP A 73 6.27 -15.35 17.34
CA ASP A 73 6.19 -15.04 18.76
C ASP A 73 4.99 -15.72 19.45
N GLU A 74 3.87 -15.89 18.74
CA GLU A 74 2.73 -16.68 19.20
C GLU A 74 3.12 -18.14 19.42
N GLN A 75 3.79 -18.77 18.45
CA GLN A 75 4.28 -20.15 18.58
C GLN A 75 5.28 -20.31 19.73
N ARG A 76 6.24 -19.39 19.87
CA ARG A 76 7.21 -19.40 20.98
C ARG A 76 6.55 -19.27 22.36
N SER A 77 5.43 -18.57 22.43
CA SER A 77 4.69 -18.38 23.68
C SER A 77 3.84 -19.59 24.03
N ALA A 78 3.37 -20.34 23.03
CA ALA A 78 2.60 -21.57 23.22
C ALA A 78 3.44 -22.78 23.64
N GLU A 79 4.76 -22.76 23.40
CA GLU A 79 5.70 -23.80 23.83
C GLU A 79 6.10 -23.72 25.32
N LYS A 80 5.63 -22.70 26.05
CA LYS A 80 5.88 -22.51 27.49
C LYS A 80 4.68 -22.94 28.34
#